data_AF-A0A0B1SWP9-F1
#
_entry.id   AF-A0A0B1SWP9-F1
#
_cell.length_a   1.000
_cell.length_b   1.000
_cell.length_c   1.000
_cell.angle_alpha   90.00
_cell.angle_beta   90.00
_cell.angle_gamma   90.00
#
_symmetry.space_group_name_H-M   'P 1'
#
loop_
_entity.id
_entity.type
_entity.pdbx_description
1 polymer ?
#
loop_
_entity_poly.entity_id
_entity_poly.type
_entity_poly.pdbx_seq_one_letter_code
_entity_poly.pdbx_strand_id
1 'polypeptide(L)'
;MRNVAQWIARATSKLCLDKDPSNKPFDLRVGNGMKMSGNVKMDQDAIQTAVNTVLSGSQTILPLHREESAVAVSGFPSSLNEFGIAQLFSGLKVTGVVISNDKANVTFATKFLAYQACELNHKKLDRYHTLHVEPLSEEVKEQLELTAK
;
A
#
# COMPACT_ATOMS: atom_id res chain seq x y z
N MET A 1 0.05 11.45 32.07
CA MET A 1 -0.87 10.39 31.56
C MET A 1 -0.08 9.17 31.03
N ARG A 2 0.75 8.51 31.84
CA ARG A 2 1.60 7.36 31.41
C ARG A 2 1.12 5.98 31.89
N ASN A 3 0.01 5.93 32.64
CA ASN A 3 -0.42 4.73 33.35
C ASN A 3 -1.41 3.86 32.54
N VAL A 4 -2.35 4.49 31.82
CA VAL A 4 -3.42 3.76 31.12
C VAL A 4 -2.91 2.91 29.95
N ALA A 5 -1.98 3.43 29.14
CA ALA A 5 -1.41 2.68 28.03
C ALA A 5 -0.63 1.44 28.50
N GLN A 6 0.12 1.55 29.60
CA GLN A 6 0.81 0.40 30.20
C GLN A 6 -0.17 -0.59 30.84
N TRP A 7 -1.29 -0.12 31.38
CA TRP A 7 -2.34 -0.97 31.92
C TRP A 7 -3.05 -1.76 30.81
N ILE A 8 -3.40 -1.11 29.70
CA ILE A 8 -4.00 -1.76 28.53
C ILE A 8 -3.03 -2.80 27.95
N ALA A 9 -1.76 -2.44 27.77
CA ALA A 9 -0.74 -3.38 27.27
C ALA A 9 -0.54 -4.59 28.19
N ARG A 10 -0.61 -4.41 29.51
CA ARG A 10 -0.56 -5.53 30.47
C ARG A 10 -1.82 -6.39 30.41
N ALA A 11 -3.00 -5.79 30.28
CA ALA A 11 -4.26 -6.51 30.21
C ALA A 11 -4.39 -7.33 28.92
N THR A 12 -4.02 -6.76 27.76
CA THR A 12 -4.01 -7.49 26.48
C THR A 12 -2.98 -8.60 26.46
N SER A 13 -1.79 -8.37 27.03
CA SER A 13 -0.77 -9.41 27.15
C SER A 13 -1.25 -10.59 28.03
N LYS A 14 -1.95 -10.33 29.14
CA LYS A 14 -2.58 -11.40 29.94
C LYS A 14 -3.64 -12.18 29.17
N LEU A 15 -4.47 -11.51 28.38
CA LEU A 15 -5.50 -12.16 27.56
C LEU A 15 -4.90 -13.11 26.50
N CYS A 16 -3.72 -12.77 25.98
CA CYS A 16 -3.02 -13.57 24.97
C CYS A 16 -2.23 -14.75 25.55
N LEU A 17 -1.92 -14.72 26.86
CA LEU A 17 -1.15 -15.75 27.56
C LEU A 17 -2.04 -16.85 28.18
N ASP A 18 -3.32 -16.57 28.45
CA ASP A 18 -4.32 -17.57 28.87
C ASP A 18 -4.82 -18.47 27.71
N LYS A 19 -3.89 -18.93 26.87
CA LYS A 19 -4.16 -19.97 25.87
C LYS A 19 -3.87 -21.33 26.46
N ASP A 20 -4.79 -21.79 27.29
CA ASP A 20 -4.97 -23.22 27.51
C ASP A 20 -5.34 -23.85 26.15
N PRO A 21 -4.52 -24.76 25.57
CA PRO A 21 -4.71 -25.24 24.20
C PRO A 21 -6.00 -26.06 24.02
N SER A 22 -6.73 -26.34 25.10
CA SER A 22 -7.96 -27.13 25.09
C SER A 22 -9.25 -26.34 25.35
N ASN A 23 -9.18 -25.02 25.57
CA ASN A 23 -10.37 -24.24 25.90
C ASN A 23 -10.67 -23.19 24.81
N LYS A 24 -11.65 -23.49 23.95
CA LYS A 24 -12.33 -22.48 23.13
C LYS A 24 -13.47 -21.88 23.95
N PRO A 25 -13.34 -20.64 24.43
CA PRO A 25 -14.52 -19.81 24.58
C PRO A 25 -14.36 -18.50 23.78
N PHE A 26 -15.48 -17.82 23.58
CA PHE A 26 -15.65 -16.56 22.84
C PHE A 26 -15.88 -16.68 21.32
N ASP A 27 -16.70 -17.64 20.89
CA ASP A 27 -17.46 -17.51 19.64
C ASP A 27 -18.72 -16.66 19.93
N LEU A 28 -18.56 -15.34 19.97
CA LEU A 28 -19.69 -14.40 20.01
C LEU A 28 -20.30 -14.33 18.62
N ARG A 29 -21.24 -15.22 18.33
CA ARG A 29 -21.98 -15.25 17.07
C ARG A 29 -23.11 -14.22 17.09
N VAL A 30 -22.92 -13.13 16.35
CA VAL A 30 -24.01 -12.27 15.91
C VAL A 30 -24.10 -12.40 14.39
N GLY A 31 -25.02 -13.22 13.89
CA GLY A 31 -25.28 -13.33 12.45
C GLY A 31 -25.72 -14.72 11.99
N ASN A 32 -26.71 -14.73 11.09
CA ASN A 32 -27.39 -15.91 10.59
C ASN A 32 -26.50 -16.74 9.63
N GLY A 33 -26.16 -17.97 10.03
CA GLY A 33 -26.32 -19.15 9.17
C GLY A 33 -25.57 -19.33 7.85
N MET A 34 -24.45 -18.66 7.55
CA MET A 34 -23.60 -19.03 6.40
C MET A 34 -22.16 -19.33 6.80
N LYS A 35 -21.70 -20.55 6.48
CA LYS A 35 -20.31 -21.00 6.63
C LYS A 35 -19.41 -20.11 5.77
N MET A 36 -18.52 -19.34 6.38
CA MET A 36 -17.46 -18.62 5.68
C MET A 36 -16.13 -19.35 5.77
N SER A 37 -15.39 -19.21 4.66
CA SER A 37 -14.13 -19.86 4.31
C SER A 37 -13.04 -19.71 5.37
N GLY A 38 -12.17 -20.73 5.42
CA GLY A 38 -11.21 -20.97 6.50
C GLY A 38 -10.25 -19.82 6.82
N ASN A 39 -9.87 -19.78 8.10
CA ASN A 39 -8.70 -19.11 8.69
C ASN A 39 -8.09 -17.99 7.84
N VAL A 40 -8.71 -16.82 7.89
CA VAL A 40 -8.04 -15.58 7.49
C VAL A 40 -6.90 -15.36 8.46
N LYS A 41 -5.67 -15.64 8.02
CA LYS A 41 -4.47 -15.13 8.69
C LYS A 41 -4.53 -13.61 8.58
N MET A 42 -5.11 -12.97 9.59
CA MET A 42 -5.07 -11.52 9.68
C MET A 42 -3.62 -11.11 9.89
N ASP A 43 -3.14 -10.33 8.93
CA ASP A 43 -1.80 -9.79 8.86
C ASP A 43 -1.55 -8.89 10.08
N GLN A 44 -0.50 -9.20 10.85
CA GLN A 44 -0.22 -8.51 12.12
C GLN A 44 0.07 -7.02 11.91
N ASP A 45 0.62 -6.65 10.75
CA ASP A 45 0.79 -5.26 10.32
C ASP A 45 -0.56 -4.55 10.13
N ALA A 46 -1.58 -5.23 9.60
CA ALA A 46 -2.92 -4.65 9.46
C ALA A 46 -3.58 -4.37 10.82
N ILE A 47 -3.37 -5.24 11.81
CA ILE A 47 -3.87 -5.05 13.18
C ILE A 47 -3.15 -3.89 13.85
N GLN A 48 -1.81 -3.86 13.76
CA GLN A 48 -1.01 -2.79 14.36
C GLN A 48 -1.35 -1.42 13.75
N THR A 49 -1.56 -1.39 12.43
CA THR A 49 -1.98 -0.18 11.71
C THR A 49 -3.35 0.30 12.19
N ALA A 50 -4.36 -0.59 12.23
CA ALA A 50 -5.71 -0.22 12.69
C ALA A 50 -5.73 0.30 14.13
N VAL A 51 -4.95 -0.33 15.03
CA VAL A 51 -4.84 0.11 16.43
C VAL A 51 -4.20 1.49 16.53
N ASN A 52 -3.13 1.75 15.77
CA ASN A 52 -2.49 3.06 15.73
C ASN A 52 -3.42 4.13 15.13
N THR A 53 -4.24 3.79 14.13
CA THR A 53 -5.23 4.70 13.53
C THR A 53 -6.30 5.10 14.54
N VAL A 54 -6.84 4.16 15.32
CA VAL A 54 -7.89 4.47 16.31
C VAL A 54 -7.32 5.24 17.50
N LEU A 55 -6.11 4.92 17.97
CA LEU A 55 -5.50 5.55 19.15
C LEU A 55 -4.94 6.95 18.87
N SER A 56 -4.54 7.26 17.64
CA SER A 56 -3.95 8.55 17.28
C SER A 56 -4.98 9.67 17.07
N GLY A 57 -6.29 9.36 17.09
CA GLY A 57 -7.38 10.35 17.04
C GLY A 57 -7.40 11.22 15.78
N SER A 58 -6.46 11.00 14.86
CA SER A 58 -6.30 11.75 13.62
C SER A 58 -6.98 10.92 12.54
N GLN A 59 -8.12 11.43 12.06
CA GLN A 59 -8.70 11.00 10.80
C GLN A 59 -7.75 11.38 9.66
N THR A 60 -6.68 10.63 9.52
CA THR A 60 -6.14 10.33 8.21
C THR A 60 -6.32 8.83 8.08
N ILE A 61 -7.51 8.45 7.61
CA ILE A 61 -7.59 7.33 6.67
C ILE A 61 -6.62 7.76 5.57
N LEU A 62 -5.34 7.40 5.69
CA LEU A 62 -4.39 7.61 4.62
C LEU A 62 -5.02 6.85 3.47
N PRO A 63 -5.44 7.55 2.41
CA PRO A 63 -6.02 6.85 1.29
C PRO A 63 -4.95 5.85 0.88
N LEU A 64 -5.32 4.57 0.76
CA LEU A 64 -4.47 3.57 0.10
C LEU A 64 -4.01 4.07 -1.29
N HIS A 65 -4.68 5.10 -1.82
CA HIS A 65 -4.28 5.98 -2.90
C HIS A 65 -3.50 7.19 -2.39
N ARG A 66 -2.28 6.98 -1.89
CA ARG A 66 -1.35 8.09 -1.62
C ARG A 66 -0.89 8.63 -2.97
N GLU A 67 -1.46 9.74 -3.43
CA GLU A 67 -0.98 10.44 -4.65
C GLU A 67 0.51 10.77 -4.55
N GLU A 68 1.03 10.94 -3.32
CA GLU A 68 2.47 11.09 -3.04
C GLU A 68 3.33 9.90 -3.49
N SER A 69 2.76 8.70 -3.64
CA SER A 69 3.44 7.48 -4.08
C SER A 69 2.96 7.02 -5.46
N ALA A 70 2.31 7.92 -6.21
CA ALA A 70 1.79 7.64 -7.54
C ALA A 70 2.61 8.38 -8.61
N VAL A 71 2.69 7.75 -9.78
CA VAL A 71 3.48 8.21 -10.91
C VAL A 71 2.64 8.08 -12.16
N ALA A 72 2.62 9.14 -12.98
CA ALA A 72 2.01 9.14 -14.29
C ALA A 72 3.01 8.55 -15.31
N VAL A 73 2.55 7.56 -16.05
CA VAL A 73 3.31 6.85 -17.05
C VAL A 73 2.64 7.07 -18.41
N SER A 74 3.41 7.36 -19.45
CA SER A 74 2.93 7.49 -20.83
C SER A 74 3.94 6.93 -21.83
N GLY A 75 3.54 6.85 -23.11
CA GLY A 75 4.39 6.30 -24.17
C GLY A 75 4.49 4.78 -24.20
N PHE A 76 3.59 4.08 -23.50
CA PHE A 76 3.41 2.63 -23.60
C PHE A 76 2.45 2.28 -24.75
N PRO A 77 2.59 1.09 -25.37
CA PRO A 77 1.67 0.68 -26.44
C PRO A 77 0.25 0.49 -25.89
N SER A 78 -0.76 0.96 -26.63
CA SER A 78 -2.17 0.90 -26.23
C SER A 78 -2.72 -0.53 -26.07
N SER A 79 -1.99 -1.54 -26.57
CA SER A 79 -2.28 -2.96 -26.35
C SER A 79 -1.91 -3.47 -24.95
N LEU A 80 -1.19 -2.66 -24.14
CA LEU A 80 -0.70 -3.06 -22.82
C LEU A 80 -1.80 -2.89 -21.76
N ASN A 81 -2.07 -3.95 -21.00
CA ASN A 81 -3.02 -3.93 -19.89
C ASN A 81 -2.37 -3.45 -18.58
N GLU A 82 -3.18 -3.27 -17.54
CA GLU A 82 -2.74 -2.80 -16.22
C GLU A 82 -1.60 -3.68 -15.66
N PHE A 83 -1.72 -4.99 -15.82
CA PHE A 83 -0.71 -5.94 -15.40
C PHE A 83 0.60 -5.80 -16.18
N GLY A 84 0.53 -5.62 -17.50
CA GLY A 84 1.69 -5.40 -18.36
C GLY A 84 2.42 -4.11 -18.00
N ILE A 85 1.68 -3.04 -17.65
CA ILE A 85 2.26 -1.80 -17.15
C ILE A 85 2.95 -2.05 -15.80
N ALA A 86 2.33 -2.81 -14.89
CA ALA A 86 2.98 -3.18 -13.62
C ALA A 86 4.28 -3.98 -13.84
N GLN A 87 4.32 -4.84 -14.86
CA GLN A 87 5.52 -5.59 -15.22
C GLN A 87 6.67 -4.72 -15.76
N LEU A 88 6.39 -3.54 -16.31
CA LEU A 88 7.46 -2.59 -16.70
C LEU A 88 8.32 -2.17 -15.50
N PHE A 89 7.70 -2.18 -14.32
CA PHE A 89 8.31 -1.87 -13.03
C PHE A 89 8.66 -3.15 -12.26
N SER A 90 9.02 -4.24 -12.95
CA SER A 90 9.45 -5.50 -12.32
C SER A 90 10.65 -5.27 -11.41
N GLY A 91 10.41 -5.21 -10.10
CA GLY A 91 11.42 -4.85 -9.07
C GLY A 91 10.92 -3.81 -8.08
N LEU A 92 9.90 -3.03 -8.46
CA LEU A 92 9.22 -2.08 -7.60
C LEU A 92 7.86 -2.66 -7.17
N LYS A 93 7.50 -2.47 -5.90
CA LYS A 93 6.23 -2.95 -5.37
C LYS A 93 5.08 -2.01 -5.81
N VAL A 94 4.42 -2.37 -6.91
CA VAL A 94 3.22 -1.73 -7.42
C VAL A 94 2.00 -2.19 -6.59
N THR A 95 1.21 -1.24 -6.10
CA THR A 95 -0.02 -1.48 -5.34
C THR A 95 -1.28 -1.30 -6.19
N GLY A 96 -1.20 -0.51 -7.26
CA GLY A 96 -2.31 -0.29 -8.18
C GLY A 96 -1.85 0.32 -9.50
N VAL A 97 -2.61 0.08 -10.55
CA VAL A 97 -2.45 0.72 -11.86
C VAL A 97 -3.83 1.15 -12.33
N VAL A 98 -3.97 2.39 -12.77
CA VAL A 98 -5.20 2.93 -13.34
C VAL A 98 -4.88 3.48 -14.72
N ILE A 99 -5.41 2.85 -15.76
CA ILE A 99 -5.22 3.31 -17.14
C ILE A 99 -6.31 4.31 -17.49
N SER A 100 -5.88 5.49 -17.96
CA SER A 100 -6.73 6.59 -18.42
C SER A 100 -6.31 7.00 -19.83
N ASN A 101 -7.02 6.49 -20.84
CA ASN A 101 -6.74 6.74 -22.26
C ASN A 101 -5.28 6.39 -22.65
N ASP A 102 -4.41 7.39 -22.74
CA ASP A 102 -2.99 7.28 -23.15
C ASP A 102 -2.01 7.51 -21.99
N LYS A 103 -2.53 7.60 -20.76
CA LYS A 103 -1.76 7.75 -19.54
C LYS A 103 -2.14 6.67 -18.56
N ALA A 104 -1.18 6.17 -17.80
CA ALA A 104 -1.42 5.23 -16.72
C ALA A 104 -0.88 5.80 -15.42
N ASN A 105 -1.72 5.83 -14.39
CA ASN A 105 -1.30 6.19 -13.05
C ASN A 105 -0.92 4.91 -12.31
N VAL A 106 0.36 4.78 -11.97
CA VAL A 106 0.90 3.64 -11.24
C VAL A 106 1.13 4.07 -9.80
N THR A 107 0.46 3.40 -8.87
CA THR A 107 0.65 3.61 -7.43
C THR A 107 1.63 2.58 -6.90
N PHE A 108 2.62 3.05 -6.15
CA PHE A 108 3.61 2.21 -5.49
C PHE A 108 3.34 2.10 -3.99
N ALA A 109 3.92 1.09 -3.37
CA ALA A 109 3.78 0.88 -1.93
C ALA A 109 4.40 2.02 -1.09
N THR A 110 5.39 2.73 -1.63
CA THR A 110 6.06 3.85 -0.93
C THR A 110 6.50 4.93 -1.91
N LYS A 111 6.68 6.15 -1.39
CA LYS A 111 7.20 7.31 -2.14
C LYS A 111 8.62 7.09 -2.69
N PHE A 112 9.46 6.33 -1.97
CA PHE A 112 10.80 5.99 -2.45
C PHE A 112 10.77 5.12 -3.72
N LEU A 113 9.80 4.20 -3.80
CA LEU A 113 9.61 3.40 -5.01
C LEU A 113 9.08 4.25 -6.17
N ALA A 114 8.23 5.23 -5.89
CA ALA A 114 7.79 6.19 -6.89
C ALA A 114 8.97 7.01 -7.45
N TYR A 115 9.88 7.47 -6.58
CA TYR A 115 11.12 8.14 -7.00
C TYR A 115 12.00 7.21 -7.87
N GLN A 116 12.22 5.96 -7.43
CA GLN A 116 12.98 4.98 -8.23
C GLN A 116 12.32 4.68 -9.58
N ALA A 117 10.99 4.69 -9.66
CA ALA A 117 10.28 4.52 -10.91
C ALA A 117 10.61 5.66 -11.90
N CYS A 118 10.78 6.89 -11.41
CA CYS A 118 11.15 8.04 -12.24
C CYS A 118 12.55 7.91 -12.86
N GLU A 119 13.46 7.11 -12.29
CA GLU A 119 14.76 6.81 -12.91
C GLU A 119 14.61 5.99 -14.20
N LEU A 120 13.48 5.30 -14.38
CA LEU A 120 13.15 4.56 -15.61
C LEU A 120 12.57 5.47 -16.70
N ASN A 121 12.50 6.78 -16.46
CA ASN A 121 12.09 7.74 -17.47
C ASN A 121 13.00 7.64 -18.71
N HIS A 122 12.40 7.70 -19.90
CA HIS A 122 13.05 7.57 -21.21
C HIS A 122 13.58 6.17 -21.53
N LYS A 123 13.17 5.14 -20.78
CA LYS A 123 13.46 3.75 -21.13
C LYS A 123 12.75 3.36 -22.42
N LYS A 124 13.51 2.91 -23.43
CA LYS A 124 12.93 2.38 -24.68
C LYS A 124 12.29 1.02 -24.41
N LEU A 125 10.99 0.93 -24.65
CA LEU A 125 10.26 -0.33 -24.60
C LEU A 125 10.36 -1.09 -25.93
N ASP A 126 10.22 -0.34 -27.03
CA ASP A 126 10.27 -0.87 -28.39
C ASP A 126 10.90 0.19 -29.33
N ARG A 127 10.94 -0.08 -30.64
CA ARG A 127 11.41 0.85 -31.67
C ARG A 127 10.57 2.12 -31.77
N TYR A 128 9.28 2.04 -31.43
CA TYR A 128 8.32 3.14 -31.53
C TYR A 128 7.82 3.67 -30.18
N HIS A 129 8.10 2.97 -29.07
CA HIS A 129 7.54 3.29 -27.76
C HIS A 129 8.67 3.58 -26.77
N THR A 130 8.68 4.82 -26.27
CA THR A 130 9.60 5.27 -25.22
C THR A 130 8.79 5.60 -23.98
N LEU A 131 9.15 4.96 -22.86
CA LEU A 131 8.46 5.15 -21.60
C LEU A 131 8.74 6.55 -21.06
N HIS A 132 7.70 7.29 -20.75
CA HIS A 132 7.79 8.55 -20.05
C HIS A 132 7.19 8.39 -18.65
N VAL A 133 7.91 8.83 -17.64
CA VAL A 133 7.56 8.60 -16.23
C VAL A 133 7.66 9.93 -15.48
N GLU A 134 6.53 10.43 -14.98
CA GLU A 134 6.44 11.70 -14.24
C GLU A 134 5.83 11.47 -12.86
N PRO A 135 6.47 11.95 -11.78
CA PRO A 135 5.87 11.85 -10.45
C PRO A 135 4.65 12.76 -10.34
N LEU A 136 3.61 12.30 -9.63
CA LEU A 136 2.46 13.13 -9.27
C LEU A 136 2.72 13.95 -8.00
N SER A 137 3.67 13.53 -7.17
CA SER A 137 4.08 14.24 -5.96
C SER A 137 5.02 15.40 -6.27
N GLU A 138 4.67 16.61 -5.83
CA GLU A 138 5.55 17.79 -5.93
C GLU A 138 6.88 17.57 -5.22
N GLU A 139 6.88 16.92 -4.05
CA GLU A 139 8.11 16.65 -3.30
C GLU A 139 9.06 15.71 -4.08
N VAL A 140 8.53 14.70 -4.80
CA VAL A 140 9.36 13.80 -5.63
C VAL A 140 9.90 14.57 -6.83
N LYS A 141 9.09 15.48 -7.40
CA LYS A 141 9.51 16.35 -8.51
C LYS A 141 10.66 17.27 -8.11
N GLU A 142 10.56 17.95 -6.97
CA GLU A 142 11.63 18.79 -6.43
C GLU A 142 12.91 17.98 -6.17
N GLN A 143 12.78 16.77 -5.62
CA GLN A 143 13.93 15.90 -5.39
C GLN A 143 14.64 15.48 -6.69
N LEU A 144 13.89 15.18 -7.75
CA LEU A 144 14.47 14.88 -9.07
C LEU A 144 15.18 16.10 -9.67
N GLU A 145 14.58 17.29 -9.56
CA GLU A 145 15.17 18.55 -10.05
C GLU A 145 16.47 18.91 -9.32
N LEU A 146 16.55 18.62 -8.02
CA LEU A 146 17.77 18.80 -7.22
C LEU A 146 18.87 17.80 -7.58
N THR A 147 18.51 16.59 -8.02
CA THR A 147 19.47 15.52 -8.36
C THR A 147 20.00 15.64 -9.80
N ALA A 148 19.25 16.32 -10.68
CA ALA A 148 19.61 16.51 -12.09
C ALA A 148 20.63 17.65 -12.35
N LYS A 149 21.20 18.25 -11.30
CA LYS A 149 22.07 19.43 -11.35
C LYS A 149 23.48 19.09 -10.90
#